data_AF-A0A9D7UE44-F1
#
_entry.id   AF-A0A9D7UE44-F1
#
_cell.length_a   1.000
_cell.length_b   1.000
_cell.length_c   1.000
_cell.angle_alpha   90.00
_cell.angle_beta   90.00
_cell.angle_gamma   90.00
#
_symmetry.space_group_name_H-M   'P 1'
#
loop_
_entity.id
_entity.type
_entity.pdbx_description
1 polymer ?
#
loop_
_entity_poly.entity_id
_entity_poly.type
_entity_poly.pdbx_seq_one_letter_code
_entity_poly.pdbx_strand_id
1 'polypeptide(L)' 'MNEIETAHEDGIEKGIEQGIEQGIEQGIEQRNIEIAKNLLDVLENQTISLKTGLSEEFIESLRNI' A
#
# COMPACT_ATOMS: atom_id res chain seq x y z
N MET A 1 -14.07 -30.94 19.25
CA MET A 1 -13.91 -29.48 19.21
C MET A 1 -14.76 -28.87 20.30
N ASN A 2 -14.11 -28.09 21.16
CA ASN A 2 -14.77 -27.25 22.16
C ASN A 2 -14.95 -25.85 21.58
N GLU A 3 -16.02 -25.14 21.95
CA GLU A 3 -16.34 -23.79 21.45
C GLU A 3 -15.18 -22.79 21.67
N ILE A 4 -14.43 -22.95 22.76
CA ILE A 4 -13.25 -22.12 23.07
C ILE A 4 -12.09 -22.36 22.09
N GLU A 5 -11.90 -23.61 21.67
CA GLU A 5 -10.84 -24.00 20.73
C GLU A 5 -11.13 -23.42 19.35
N THR A 6 -12.39 -23.53 18.90
CA THR A 6 -12.84 -22.91 17.63
C THR A 6 -12.73 -21.39 17.66
N ALA A 7 -13.17 -20.73 18.73
CA ALA A 7 -13.04 -19.28 18.84
C ALA A 7 -11.58 -18.79 18.82
N HIS A 8 -10.66 -19.57 19.38
CA HIS A 8 -9.23 -19.28 19.36
C HIS A 8 -8.62 -19.47 17.95
N GLU A 9 -8.96 -20.56 17.28
CA GLU A 9 -8.54 -20.83 15.89
C GLU A 9 -9.03 -19.73 14.93
N ASP A 10 -10.32 -19.37 15.02
CA ASP A 10 -10.93 -18.29 14.23
C ASP A 10 -10.23 -16.94 14.47
N GLY A 11 -9.86 -16.67 15.72
CA GLY A 11 -9.16 -15.44 16.10
C GLY A 11 -7.77 -15.35 15.49
N ILE A 12 -7.03 -16.47 15.48
CA ILE A 12 -5.72 -16.56 14.85
C ILE A 12 -5.84 -16.40 13.33
N GLU A 13 -6.76 -17.11 12.70
CA GLU A 13 -6.96 -17.06 11.24
C GLU A 13 -7.28 -15.63 10.79
N LYS A 14 -8.25 -14.96 11.45
CA LYS A 14 -8.60 -13.57 11.16
C LYS A 14 -7.44 -12.61 11.39
N GLY A 15 -6.67 -12.80 12.46
CA GLY A 15 -5.50 -11.97 12.75
C GLY A 15 -4.42 -12.10 11.67
N ILE A 16 -4.17 -13.32 11.18
CA ILE A 16 -3.21 -13.58 10.11
C ILE A 16 -3.71 -12.98 8.79
N GLU A 17 -4.97 -13.19 8.43
CA GLU A 17 -5.58 -12.66 7.21
C GLU A 17 -5.48 -11.11 7.18
N GLN A 18 -5.90 -10.45 8.25
CA GLN A 18 -5.82 -8.99 8.38
C GLN A 18 -4.38 -8.48 8.31
N GLY A 19 -3.44 -9.18 8.96
CA GLY A 19 -2.02 -8.80 8.94
C GLY A 19 -1.41 -8.92 7.54
N ILE A 20 -1.76 -9.97 6.80
CA ILE A 20 -1.32 -10.18 5.41
C ILE A 20 -1.90 -9.09 4.49
N GLU A 21 -3.20 -8.82 4.59
CA GLU A 21 -3.88 -7.81 3.78
C GLU A 21 -3.25 -6.42 3.99
N GLN A 22 -3.09 -6.00 5.25
CA GLN A 22 -2.45 -4.71 5.59
C GLN A 22 -1.00 -4.64 5.09
N GLY A 23 -0.23 -5.73 5.23
CA GLY A 23 1.15 -5.78 4.77
C GLY A 23 1.27 -5.66 3.25
N ILE A 24 0.37 -6.29 2.49
CA ILE A 24 0.32 -6.19 1.03
C ILE A 24 -0.04 -4.77 0.60
N GLU A 25 -1.07 -4.18 1.20
CA GLU A 25 -1.51 -2.81 0.89
C GLU A 25 -0.38 -1.79 1.12
N GLN A 26 0.24 -1.83 2.31
CA GLN A 26 1.38 -0.96 2.65
C GLN A 26 2.57 -1.16 1.70
N GLY A 27 2.86 -2.40 1.33
CA GLY A 27 3.95 -2.71 0.39
C GLY A 27 3.70 -2.16 -1.02
N ILE A 28 2.45 -2.24 -1.51
CA ILE A 28 2.06 -1.67 -2.80
C ILE A 28 2.16 -0.14 -2.76
N GLU A 29 1.65 0.49 -1.70
CA GLU A 29 1.71 1.94 -1.53
C GLU A 29 3.17 2.44 -1.51
N GLN A 30 4.02 1.85 -0.66
CA GLN A 30 5.45 2.20 -0.58
C GLN A 30 6.16 2.03 -1.93
N ARG A 31 5.89 0.92 -2.63
CA ARG A 31 6.46 0.68 -3.97
C ARG A 31 6.04 1.77 -4.96
N ASN A 32 4.77 2.16 -4.97
CA ASN A 32 4.27 3.18 -5.89
C ASN A 32 4.89 4.56 -5.61
N ILE A 33 5.08 4.89 -4.33
CA ILE A 33 5.77 6.12 -3.90
C ILE A 33 7.23 6.11 -4.36
N GLU A 34 7.95 5.01 -4.17
CA GLU A 34 9.35 4.86 -4.61
C GLU A 34 9.47 5.01 -6.14
N ILE A 35 8.56 4.41 -6.91
CA ILE A 35 8.53 4.60 -8.37
C ILE A 35 8.28 6.08 -8.70
N ALA A 36 7.34 6.74 -8.01
CA ALA A 36 7.05 8.14 -8.26
C ALA A 36 8.28 9.02 -8.03
N LYS A 37 8.96 8.87 -6.89
CA LYS A 37 10.18 9.61 -6.54
C LYS A 37 11.27 9.49 -7.60
N ASN A 38 11.51 8.28 -8.10
CA ASN A 38 12.53 8.02 -9.12
C ASN A 38 12.18 8.58 -10.51
N LEU A 39 10.95 9.04 -10.73
CA LEU A 39 10.48 9.58 -12.00
C LEU A 39 10.26 11.10 -11.95
N LEU A 40 10.34 11.73 -10.77
CA LEU A 40 10.02 13.16 -10.59
C LEU A 40 10.88 14.07 -11.46
N ASP A 41 12.16 13.76 -11.65
CA ASP A 41 13.10 14.57 -12.45
C ASP A 41 13.01 14.31 -13.96
N VAL A 42 12.33 13.23 -14.37
CA VAL A 42 12.25 12.80 -15.78
C VAL A 42 10.87 13.07 -16.41
N LEU A 43 9.80 12.90 -15.64
CA LEU A 43 8.43 12.87 -16.15
C LEU A 43 7.54 13.93 -15.48
N GLU A 44 6.49 14.34 -16.19
CA GLU A 44 5.43 15.19 -15.65
C GLU A 44 4.47 14.40 -14.74
N ASN A 45 3.76 15.11 -13.85
CA ASN A 45 2.91 14.50 -12.81
C ASN A 45 1.82 13.59 -13.39
N GLN A 46 1.19 13.99 -14.49
CA GLN A 46 0.16 13.20 -15.15
C GLN A 46 0.70 11.82 -15.57
N THR A 47 1.89 11.78 -16.18
CA THR A 47 2.50 10.51 -16.59
C THR A 47 2.88 9.66 -15.40
N ILE A 48 3.43 10.26 -14.33
CA ILE A 48 3.78 9.55 -13.10
C ILE A 48 2.51 8.96 -12.47
N SER A 49 1.43 9.73 -12.40
CA SER A 49 0.13 9.30 -11.89
C SER A 49 -0.39 8.06 -12.61
N LEU A 50 -0.34 8.06 -13.94
CA LEU A 50 -0.74 6.91 -14.75
C LEU A 50 0.12 5.65 -14.52
N LYS A 51 1.39 5.81 -14.14
CA LYS A 51 2.32 4.68 -13.91
C LYS A 51 2.23 4.12 -12.50
N THR A 52 1.97 4.96 -11.51
CA THR A 52 2.00 4.58 -10.08
C THR A 52 0.62 4.41 -9.48
N GLY A 53 -0.43 4.92 -10.14
CA GLY A 53 -1.78 4.95 -9.58
C GLY A 53 -1.97 5.99 -8.47
N LEU A 54 -0.97 6.83 -8.20
CA LEU A 54 -1.07 7.93 -7.22
C LEU A 54 -1.77 9.14 -7.84
N SER A 55 -2.44 9.95 -7.02
CA SER A 55 -3.05 11.20 -7.49
C SER A 55 -1.99 12.23 -7.88
N GLU A 56 -2.30 13.08 -8.85
CA GLU A 56 -1.40 14.18 -9.24
C GLU A 56 -1.13 15.14 -8.08
N GLU A 57 -2.11 15.38 -7.20
CA GLU A 57 -1.95 16.18 -5.99
C GLU A 57 -0.89 15.59 -5.04
N PHE A 58 -0.95 14.27 -4.81
CA PHE A 58 0.04 13.61 -3.98
C PHE A 58 1.43 13.66 -4.62
N ILE A 59 1.53 13.43 -5.92
CA ILE A 59 2.81 13.54 -6.65
C ILE A 59 3.38 14.96 -6.57
N GLU A 60 2.53 15.98 -6.69
CA GLU A 60 2.95 17.38 -6.53
C GLU A 60 3.48 17.65 -5.12
N SER A 61 2.89 17.04 -4.09
CA SER A 61 3.39 17.16 -2.72
C SER A 61 4.81 16.58 -2.55
N LEU A 62 5.19 15.57 -3.34
CA LEU A 62 6.53 14.98 -3.31
C LEU A 62 7.61 15.86 -3.95
N ARG A 63 7.23 16.80 -4.84
CA ARG A 63 8.17 17.75 -5.48
C ARG A 63 8.55 18.91 -4.58
N ASN A 64 7.63 19.26 -3.69
CA ASN A 64 7.75 20.44 -2.83
C ASN A 64 8.42 20.12 -1.48
N ILE A 65 9.24 19.07 -1.45
CA ILE A 65 10.11 18.64 -0.34
C ILE A 65 11.52 19.13 -0.61
#